data_AF-A0A2U2BSK2-F1
#
_entry.id   AF-A0A2U2BSK2-F1
#
_cell.length_a   1.000
_cell.length_b   1.000
_cell.length_c   1.000
_cell.angle_alpha   90.00
_cell.angle_beta   90.00
_cell.angle_gamma   90.00
#
_symmetry.space_group_name_H-M   'P 1'
#
loop_
_entity.id
_entity.type
_entity.pdbx_description
1 polymer ?
#
loop_
_entity_poly.entity_id
_entity_poly.type
_entity_poly.pdbx_seq_one_letter_code
_entity_poly.pdbx_strand_id
1 'polypeptide(L)'
;MRRRPGWRSEAEAMARPTRKKLVAIVESPHLARLLALLEEAGATGFTVLDGREGRGLEGEWRRNDVVGAVEKKVVIAITNAETAEAVLTAAEGFFARYPGIIYAHDVEVVRGERF
;
A
#
# COMPACT_ATOMS: atom_id res chain seq x y z
N MET A 1 40.10 -23.14 -27.81
CA MET A 1 38.68 -23.19 -27.40
C MET A 1 38.51 -22.35 -26.14
N ARG A 2 38.04 -21.10 -26.28
CA ARG A 2 37.95 -20.12 -25.17
C ARG A 2 36.81 -20.52 -24.21
N ARG A 3 37.16 -20.77 -22.94
CA ARG A 3 36.17 -20.85 -21.85
C ARG A 3 35.52 -19.47 -21.69
N ARG A 4 34.20 -19.41 -21.70
CA ARG A 4 33.45 -18.16 -21.49
C ARG A 4 33.66 -17.68 -20.03
N PRO A 5 33.86 -16.38 -19.78
CA PRO A 5 34.10 -15.86 -18.43
C PRO A 5 32.79 -15.83 -17.64
N GLY A 6 32.87 -16.30 -16.40
CA GLY A 6 32.06 -15.88 -15.25
C GLY A 6 30.63 -15.45 -15.54
N TRP A 7 29.73 -16.42 -15.72
CA TRP A 7 28.44 -16.24 -15.05
C TRP A 7 28.82 -16.12 -13.56
N ARG A 8 28.62 -14.93 -12.98
CA ARG A 8 28.67 -14.80 -11.53
C ARG A 8 27.61 -15.80 -11.04
N SER A 9 28.06 -16.77 -10.25
CA SER A 9 27.20 -17.53 -9.33
C SER A 9 26.14 -16.59 -8.79
N GLU A 10 24.88 -17.03 -8.72
CA GLU A 10 23.90 -16.57 -7.72
C GLU A 10 24.31 -15.24 -7.11
N ALA A 11 24.10 -14.13 -7.83
CA ALA A 11 24.53 -12.82 -7.37
C ALA A 11 24.13 -12.73 -5.90
N GLU A 12 25.12 -12.70 -5.00
CA GLU A 12 24.99 -12.87 -3.56
C GLU A 12 23.64 -12.31 -3.16
N ALA A 13 22.73 -13.16 -2.69
CA ALA A 13 21.39 -12.72 -2.34
C ALA A 13 21.53 -11.65 -1.26
N MET A 14 21.62 -10.39 -1.67
CA MET A 14 21.71 -9.25 -0.79
C MET A 14 20.50 -9.37 0.12
N ALA A 15 20.73 -9.38 1.43
CA ALA A 15 19.67 -9.54 2.40
C ALA A 15 18.50 -8.63 2.02
N ARG A 16 17.32 -9.21 1.79
CA ARG A 16 16.09 -8.48 1.51
C ARG A 16 15.37 -8.34 2.85
N PRO A 17 15.55 -7.22 3.58
CA PRO A 17 14.86 -7.08 4.85
C PRO A 17 13.35 -7.16 4.60
N THR A 18 12.65 -7.93 5.44
CA THR A 18 11.20 -8.01 5.41
C THR A 18 10.62 -6.63 5.69
N ARG A 19 9.70 -6.20 4.84
CA ARG A 19 8.92 -4.97 4.98
C ARG A 19 7.44 -5.29 5.05
N LYS A 20 6.66 -4.30 5.44
CA LYS A 20 5.20 -4.37 5.44
C LYS A 20 4.66 -3.64 4.23
N LYS A 21 3.84 -4.32 3.45
CA LYS A 21 3.01 -3.71 2.40
C LYS A 21 1.63 -3.44 2.99
N LEU A 22 1.31 -2.17 3.16
CA LEU A 22 -0.02 -1.70 3.53
C LEU A 22 -0.85 -1.54 2.26
N VAL A 23 -2.08 -2.01 2.30
CA VAL A 23 -3.07 -1.79 1.25
C VAL A 23 -4.33 -1.25 1.88
N ALA A 24 -4.74 -0.06 1.47
CA ALA A 24 -5.96 0.58 1.89
C ALA A 24 -6.90 0.79 0.70
N ILE A 25 -8.20 0.66 0.94
CA ILE A 25 -9.25 0.95 -0.04
C ILE A 25 -10.21 1.94 0.61
N VAL A 26 -10.32 3.14 0.04
CA VAL A 26 -11.13 4.25 0.56
C VAL A 26 -11.91 4.91 -0.55
N GLU A 27 -12.95 5.67 -0.20
CA GLU A 27 -13.63 6.56 -1.14
C GLU A 27 -12.79 7.81 -1.43
N SER A 28 -12.92 8.33 -2.65
CA SER A 28 -12.18 9.51 -3.12
C SER A 28 -12.26 10.73 -2.19
N PRO A 29 -13.42 11.07 -1.57
CA PRO A 29 -13.49 12.18 -0.59
C PRO A 29 -12.62 11.99 0.67
N HIS A 30 -12.23 10.76 0.96
CA HIS A 30 -11.42 10.41 2.14
C HIS A 30 -9.95 10.17 1.81
N LEU A 31 -9.57 10.15 0.51
CA LEU A 31 -8.20 9.91 0.08
C LEU A 31 -7.21 10.87 0.74
N ALA A 32 -7.42 12.18 0.63
CA ALA A 32 -6.48 13.17 1.18
C ALA A 32 -6.23 12.99 2.69
N ARG A 33 -7.26 12.60 3.44
CA ARG A 33 -7.14 12.32 4.89
C ARG A 33 -6.36 11.05 5.17
N LEU A 34 -6.57 10.00 4.37
CA LEU A 34 -5.78 8.78 4.46
C LEU A 34 -4.31 9.05 4.15
N LEU A 35 -4.00 9.83 3.12
CA LEU A 35 -2.62 10.14 2.75
C LEU A 35 -1.91 10.95 3.84
N ALA A 36 -2.59 11.94 4.44
CA ALA A 36 -2.08 12.68 5.59
C ALA A 36 -1.82 11.75 6.79
N LEU A 37 -2.73 10.82 7.08
CA LEU A 37 -2.55 9.82 8.14
C LEU A 37 -1.31 8.95 7.91
N LEU A 38 -1.08 8.49 6.66
CA LEU A 38 0.10 7.71 6.31
C LEU A 38 1.39 8.51 6.55
N GLU A 39 1.42 9.77 6.11
CA GLU A 39 2.56 10.67 6.26
C GLU A 39 2.84 10.99 7.74
N GLU A 40 1.82 11.34 8.51
CA GLU A 40 1.91 11.62 9.96
C GLU A 40 2.38 10.41 10.77
N ALA A 41 2.01 9.19 10.35
CA ALA A 41 2.49 7.95 10.95
C ALA A 41 3.92 7.55 10.53
N GLY A 42 4.54 8.30 9.62
CA GLY A 42 5.93 8.13 9.19
C GLY A 42 6.13 7.36 7.88
N ALA A 43 5.07 7.10 7.11
CA ALA A 43 5.24 6.48 5.79
C ALA A 43 5.91 7.48 4.82
N THR A 44 6.98 7.06 4.18
CA THR A 44 7.80 7.94 3.30
C THR A 44 7.33 7.95 1.85
N GLY A 45 6.40 7.07 1.48
CA GLY A 45 5.86 7.00 0.13
C GLY A 45 4.68 6.05 0.00
N PHE A 46 3.87 6.30 -1.02
CA PHE A 46 2.71 5.49 -1.38
C PHE A 46 2.46 5.55 -2.89
N THR A 47 1.60 4.68 -3.38
CA THR A 47 1.08 4.68 -4.75
C THR A 47 -0.44 4.59 -4.68
N VAL A 48 -1.13 5.41 -5.47
CA VAL A 48 -2.60 5.40 -5.56
C VAL A 48 -3.02 4.81 -6.90
N LEU A 49 -3.99 3.91 -6.88
CA LEU A 49 -4.62 3.29 -8.03
C LEU A 49 -6.12 3.57 -8.01
N ASP A 50 -6.73 3.67 -9.19
CA ASP A 50 -8.17 3.85 -9.33
C ASP A 50 -8.90 2.50 -9.34
N GLY A 51 -9.90 2.37 -8.46
CA GLY A 51 -10.80 1.22 -8.45
C GLY A 51 -11.84 1.33 -9.57
N ARG A 52 -12.01 0.26 -10.34
CA ARG A 52 -13.00 0.19 -11.43
C ARG A 52 -14.40 -0.19 -10.95
N GLU A 53 -14.48 -1.25 -10.15
CA GLU A 53 -15.73 -1.81 -9.63
C GLU A 53 -15.43 -2.68 -8.42
N GLY A 54 -16.47 -2.98 -7.63
CA GLY A 54 -16.34 -3.86 -6.48
C GLY A 54 -17.67 -4.02 -5.74
N ARG A 55 -17.63 -4.80 -4.66
CA ARG A 55 -18.79 -5.06 -3.80
C ARG A 55 -18.36 -5.08 -2.33
N GLY A 56 -19.11 -4.38 -1.50
CA GLY A 56 -18.92 -4.36 -0.05
C GLY A 56 -20.24 -4.52 0.69
N LEU A 57 -20.26 -4.13 1.96
CA LEU A 57 -21.47 -4.18 2.80
C LEU A 57 -22.60 -3.30 2.27
N GLU A 58 -22.26 -2.17 1.65
CA GLU A 58 -23.20 -1.22 1.06
C GLU A 58 -23.67 -1.63 -0.34
N GLY A 59 -23.25 -2.80 -0.82
CA GLY A 59 -23.61 -3.33 -2.13
C GLY A 59 -22.53 -3.14 -3.20
N GLU A 60 -22.97 -3.26 -4.44
CA GLU A 60 -22.12 -3.15 -5.62
C GLU A 60 -21.88 -1.69 -5.98
N TRP A 61 -20.64 -1.38 -6.34
CA TRP A 61 -20.26 -0.07 -6.84
C TRP A 61 -19.45 -0.24 -8.11
N ARG A 62 -19.58 0.74 -9.00
CA ARG A 62 -18.84 0.82 -10.25
C ARG A 62 -18.50 2.26 -10.53
N ARG A 63 -17.26 2.49 -10.97
CA ARG A 63 -16.82 3.79 -11.47
C ARG A 63 -17.66 4.12 -12.71
N ASN A 64 -18.47 5.17 -12.60
CA ASN A 64 -19.23 5.73 -13.71
C ASN A 64 -18.66 7.12 -14.01
N ASP A 65 -18.49 7.46 -15.28
CA ASP A 65 -17.81 8.70 -15.71
C ASP A 65 -18.56 10.00 -15.34
N VAL A 66 -19.76 9.89 -14.76
CA VAL A 66 -20.65 11.02 -14.44
C VAL A 66 -20.55 11.45 -12.98
N VAL A 67 -20.17 10.58 -12.03
CA VAL A 67 -20.20 10.87 -10.59
C VAL A 67 -18.92 10.38 -9.91
N GLY A 68 -17.91 11.25 -9.81
CA GLY A 68 -16.62 10.94 -9.19
C GLY A 68 -16.67 10.70 -7.66
N ALA A 69 -17.78 11.04 -7.00
CA ALA A 69 -17.93 10.95 -5.54
C ALA A 69 -17.93 9.51 -4.99
N VAL A 70 -18.20 8.51 -5.84
CA VAL A 70 -18.30 7.09 -5.44
C VAL A 70 -17.07 6.27 -5.88
N GLU A 71 -16.06 6.91 -6.45
CA GLU A 71 -14.85 6.23 -6.88
C GLU A 71 -14.06 5.74 -5.67
N LYS A 72 -13.72 4.44 -5.63
CA LYS A 72 -12.78 3.91 -4.66
C LYS A 72 -11.35 4.10 -5.16
N LYS A 73 -10.46 4.42 -4.23
CA LYS A 73 -9.01 4.54 -4.45
C LYS A 73 -8.31 3.44 -3.67
N VAL A 74 -7.39 2.75 -4.31
CA VAL A 74 -6.52 1.75 -3.68
C VAL A 74 -5.18 2.41 -3.41
N VAL A 75 -4.80 2.52 -2.15
CA VAL A 75 -3.52 3.10 -1.72
C VAL A 75 -2.61 1.97 -1.27
N ILE A 76 -1.41 1.92 -1.83
CA ILE A 76 -0.39 0.94 -1.49
C ILE A 76 0.80 1.69 -0.90
N ALA A 77 1.24 1.32 0.30
CA ALA A 77 2.46 1.84 0.92
C ALA A 77 3.36 0.68 1.33
N ILE A 78 4.68 0.88 1.24
CA ILE A 78 5.68 -0.07 1.73
C ILE A 78 6.46 0.63 2.83
N THR A 79 6.60 -0.01 3.97
CA THR A 79 7.26 0.56 5.14
C THR A 79 7.87 -0.51 6.04
N ASN A 80 8.67 -0.10 7.02
CA ASN A 80 9.12 -0.96 8.11
C ASN A 80 7.95 -1.37 9.06
N ALA A 81 8.21 -2.33 9.96
CA ALA A 81 7.19 -2.88 10.85
C ALA A 81 6.65 -1.87 11.87
N GLU A 82 7.50 -0.98 12.39
CA GLU A 82 7.12 0.02 13.40
C GLU A 82 6.15 1.05 12.81
N THR A 83 6.48 1.64 11.66
CA THR A 83 5.60 2.56 10.93
C THR A 83 4.30 1.87 10.50
N ALA A 84 4.35 0.60 10.09
CA ALA A 84 3.13 -0.14 9.74
C ALA A 84 2.18 -0.26 10.94
N GLU A 85 2.70 -0.55 12.13
CA GLU A 85 1.91 -0.64 13.35
C GLU A 85 1.32 0.73 13.73
N ALA A 86 2.11 1.80 13.60
CA ALA A 86 1.63 3.17 13.84
C ALA A 86 0.48 3.55 12.88
N VAL A 87 0.60 3.20 11.59
CA VAL A 87 -0.46 3.40 10.61
C VAL A 87 -1.71 2.60 10.97
N LEU A 88 -1.58 1.31 11.27
CA LEU A 88 -2.73 0.45 11.58
C LEU A 88 -3.47 0.96 12.82
N THR A 89 -2.72 1.35 13.87
CA THR A 89 -3.29 1.95 15.08
C THR A 89 -4.07 3.23 14.77
N ALA A 90 -3.48 4.16 14.01
CA ALA A 90 -4.15 5.41 13.64
C ALA A 90 -5.37 5.14 12.74
N ALA A 91 -5.30 4.12 11.89
CA ALA A 91 -6.35 3.76 10.95
C ALA A 91 -7.61 3.21 11.66
N GLU A 92 -7.50 2.64 12.86
CA GLU A 92 -8.67 2.22 13.64
C GLU A 92 -9.68 3.37 13.83
N GLY A 93 -9.20 4.54 14.24
CA GLY A 93 -10.03 5.73 14.40
C GLY A 93 -10.57 6.28 13.07
N PHE A 94 -9.79 6.16 11.99
CA PHE A 94 -10.21 6.56 10.65
C PHE A 94 -11.37 5.70 10.12
N PHE A 95 -11.21 4.37 10.16
CA PHE A 95 -12.21 3.43 9.63
C PHE A 95 -13.41 3.22 10.54
N ALA A 96 -13.33 3.62 11.82
CA ALA A 96 -14.51 3.76 12.67
C ALA A 96 -15.47 4.86 12.17
N ARG A 97 -14.98 5.83 11.39
CA ARG A 97 -15.77 6.97 10.89
C ARG A 97 -16.08 6.92 9.40
N TYR A 98 -15.20 6.33 8.60
CA TYR A 98 -15.29 6.36 7.14
C TYR A 98 -15.29 4.95 6.55
N PRO A 99 -16.10 4.68 5.50
CA PRO A 99 -16.15 3.37 4.88
C PRO A 99 -14.84 3.03 4.15
N GLY A 100 -14.41 1.78 4.26
CA GLY A 100 -13.23 1.26 3.58
C GLY A 100 -12.55 0.16 4.39
N ILE A 101 -11.34 -0.21 3.97
CA ILE A 101 -10.50 -1.19 4.67
C ILE A 101 -9.02 -0.79 4.58
N ILE A 102 -8.22 -1.28 5.52
CA ILE A 102 -6.76 -1.35 5.42
C ILE A 102 -6.27 -2.69 5.93
N TYR A 103 -5.23 -3.23 5.31
CA TYR A 103 -4.59 -4.48 5.72
C TYR A 103 -3.10 -4.48 5.36
N ALA A 104 -2.34 -5.38 5.96
CA ALA A 104 -0.90 -5.48 5.80
C ALA A 104 -0.45 -6.87 5.35
N HIS A 105 0.65 -6.94 4.60
CA HIS A 105 1.34 -8.18 4.24
C HIS A 105 2.84 -8.07 4.51
N ASP A 106 3.48 -9.17 4.88
CA ASP A 106 4.95 -9.29 4.84
C ASP A 106 5.42 -9.42 3.39
N VAL A 107 6.43 -8.63 3.02
CA VAL A 107 7.01 -8.62 1.67
C VAL A 107 8.53 -8.50 1.73
N GLU A 108 9.20 -9.12 0.77
CA GLU A 108 10.62 -8.86 0.50
C GLU A 108 10.76 -7.69 -0.48
N VAL A 109 11.67 -6.76 -0.18
CA VAL A 109 11.86 -5.54 -1.00
C VAL A 109 13.32 -5.38 -1.38
N VAL A 110 13.58 -5.21 -2.68
CA VAL A 110 14.91 -4.83 -3.17
C VAL A 110 15.21 -3.40 -2.74
N ARG A 111 16.38 -3.19 -2.13
CA ARG A 111 16.74 -1.92 -1.47
C ARG A 111 15.76 -1.56 -0.35
N GLY A 112 15.33 -2.58 0.40
CA GLY A 112 14.36 -2.45 1.46
C GLY A 112 14.81 -1.49 2.56
N GLU A 113 16.11 -1.26 2.77
CA GLU A 113 16.67 -0.27 3.70
C GLU A 113 16.15 1.17 3.52
N ARG A 114 15.53 1.49 2.39
CA ARG A 114 14.91 2.79 2.10
C ARG A 114 13.50 2.98 2.70
N PHE A 115 12.95 1.93 3.31
CA PHE A 115 11.57 1.85 3.82
C PHE A 115 11.55 1.45 5.30
#